data_AF-A0A4Q5P5N3-F1
#
_entry.id   AF-A0A4Q5P5N3-F1
#
_cell.length_a   1.000
_cell.length_b   1.000
_cell.length_c   1.000
_cell.angle_alpha   90.00
_cell.angle_beta   90.00
_cell.angle_gamma   90.00
#
_symmetry.space_group_name_H-M   'P 1'
#
loop_
_entity.id
_entity.type
_entity.pdbx_description
1 polymer ?
#
loop_
_entity_poly.entity_id
_entity_poly.type
_entity_poly.pdbx_seq_one_letter_code
_entity_poly.pdbx_strand_id
1 'polypeptide(L)'
;IQHFGLQTIPMDAEQVMLDGVLLDDVPGMRKKYGAKTAAAIEAFRKKCAKMISPLEYYEGVGAHDNENPWARMTAEEVLDREVSDPTAKRFFKAMARSDLATEAHNTNGLNALKNFVMDIEGYIGLYSIQNGNEQLISCLRSEVSADIQLNHRVLKVGKTGEGRYRLDMMNGKGPETRDFDLVVMCLPHSWLGTMRWDGEDLRKSMVKHVAYFDRPAHYLRVSLLFDTPFWGDQIPGAWFMSEAFGGCCVYNEGARHDVGKHGVLNWLIAGSDALAFANLSDEELIDAAIKSLPASFGDARAHLREGKIHRWLSSVNAIPGGMPVRDVMTNHRPDPVGHPGFVVVGDYLFDSTLNGLLDSSDAATDIIVTEMMKLRRARGINGVVASDKIDNDYFRNYRNVGPYAEVWNQFTDPAYLMNLIKIVWGRAKGYKLLVAGSASGELVGALRAKGVDAWGVENNKVIHARTPKALQKFNKLGSITDLPFKDEQFDFVFETSLCHVADKHITAAIGELNRVITTGLVFGSVTSDMAPAVIDRYDLLRGVKKLGTWWEWSELFFGNGFDLAMHRRDCTEAVWEATLAAGKGPGHWYADADSLRYSFFDKVEAED
;
A
#
# COMPACT_ATOMS: atom_id res chain seq x y z
N ILE A 1 -0.02 13.42 10.33
CA ILE A 1 -0.59 13.91 11.62
C ILE A 1 0.46 14.63 12.48
N GLN A 2 1.48 13.93 12.97
CA GLN A 2 2.54 14.52 13.83
C GLN A 2 3.26 15.71 13.17
N HIS A 3 3.55 15.62 11.87
CA HIS A 3 4.12 16.73 11.08
C HIS A 3 3.34 18.05 11.22
N PHE A 4 2.00 17.98 11.30
CA PHE A 4 1.13 19.14 11.44
C PHE A 4 0.90 19.59 12.89
N GLY A 5 1.50 18.91 13.88
CA GLY A 5 1.27 19.19 15.29
C GLY A 5 -0.16 18.91 15.77
N LEU A 6 -0.93 18.11 15.02
CA LEU A 6 -2.30 17.76 15.39
C LEU A 6 -2.29 16.76 16.56
N GLN A 7 -3.11 17.03 17.56
CA GLN A 7 -3.27 16.15 18.73
C GLN A 7 -4.22 15.01 18.43
N THR A 8 -3.88 13.81 18.89
CA THR A 8 -4.70 12.61 18.73
C THR A 8 -5.26 12.15 20.07
N ILE A 9 -6.45 11.59 20.04
CA ILE A 9 -7.13 11.00 21.20
C ILE A 9 -7.37 9.53 20.88
N PRO A 10 -6.79 8.59 21.65
CA PRO A 10 -7.05 7.16 21.52
C PRO A 10 -8.54 6.84 21.63
N MET A 11 -8.97 5.82 20.92
CA MET A 11 -10.36 5.38 20.90
C MET A 11 -10.45 3.93 21.34
N ASP A 12 -10.82 3.74 22.60
CA ASP A 12 -11.01 2.41 23.16
C ASP A 12 -12.50 2.06 23.21
N ALA A 13 -12.80 0.77 23.06
CA ALA A 13 -14.11 0.24 23.40
C ALA A 13 -13.99 -1.17 23.94
N GLU A 14 -14.93 -1.48 24.83
CA GLU A 14 -14.94 -2.76 25.52
C GLU A 14 -16.32 -3.44 25.41
N GLN A 15 -17.24 -2.91 24.58
CA GLN A 15 -18.65 -3.28 24.67
C GLN A 15 -19.33 -3.64 23.36
N VAL A 16 -20.15 -4.69 23.44
CA VAL A 16 -21.12 -5.11 22.42
C VAL A 16 -22.51 -5.17 23.06
N MET A 17 -23.53 -4.70 22.35
CA MET A 17 -24.94 -4.79 22.74
C MET A 17 -25.61 -5.94 22.00
N LEU A 18 -25.99 -6.98 22.74
CA LEU A 18 -26.79 -8.10 22.25
C LEU A 18 -28.03 -8.31 23.14
N ASP A 19 -29.16 -8.63 22.52
CA ASP A 19 -30.51 -8.67 23.07
C ASP A 19 -30.81 -7.45 23.95
N GLY A 20 -30.45 -6.26 23.47
CA GLY A 20 -30.68 -4.97 24.13
C GLY A 20 -29.87 -4.71 25.42
N VAL A 21 -28.81 -5.49 25.68
CA VAL A 21 -27.95 -5.37 26.87
C VAL A 21 -26.51 -5.13 26.45
N LEU A 22 -25.86 -4.11 27.04
CA LEU A 22 -24.42 -3.86 26.90
C LEU A 22 -23.60 -4.92 27.65
N LEU A 23 -22.61 -5.50 26.98
CA LEU A 23 -21.78 -6.59 27.46
C LEU A 23 -20.32 -6.22 27.28
N ASP A 24 -19.52 -6.38 28.34
CA ASP A 24 -18.08 -6.10 28.35
C ASP A 24 -17.30 -7.21 27.62
N ASP A 25 -17.34 -7.18 26.28
CA ASP A 25 -16.74 -8.13 25.33
C ASP A 25 -16.87 -9.61 25.78
N VAL A 26 -15.81 -10.41 25.67
CA VAL A 26 -15.81 -11.83 26.00
C VAL A 26 -16.20 -12.10 27.47
N PRO A 27 -15.70 -11.35 28.48
CA PRO A 27 -16.20 -11.48 29.85
C PRO A 27 -17.71 -11.29 30.00
N GLY A 28 -18.28 -10.27 29.36
CA GLY A 28 -19.72 -10.00 29.34
C GLY A 28 -20.51 -11.11 28.63
N MET A 29 -20.01 -11.55 27.47
CA MET A 29 -20.56 -12.68 26.71
C MET A 29 -20.55 -13.97 27.54
N ARG A 30 -19.48 -14.23 28.29
CA ARG A 30 -19.36 -15.38 29.21
C ARG A 30 -20.40 -15.34 30.32
N LYS A 31 -20.62 -14.16 30.91
CA LYS A 31 -21.59 -13.96 31.99
C LYS A 31 -23.03 -14.15 31.52
N LYS A 32 -23.37 -13.66 30.32
CA LYS A 32 -24.75 -13.71 29.79
C LYS A 32 -25.09 -15.02 29.07
N TYR A 33 -24.20 -15.50 28.21
CA TYR A 33 -24.46 -16.64 27.31
C TYR A 33 -23.66 -17.90 27.69
N GLY A 34 -22.78 -17.82 28.68
CA GLY A 34 -22.07 -18.96 29.25
C GLY A 34 -20.68 -19.21 28.66
N ALA A 35 -19.94 -20.12 29.31
CA ALA A 35 -18.55 -20.42 28.99
C ALA A 35 -18.35 -20.99 27.58
N LYS A 36 -19.34 -21.72 27.05
CA LYS A 36 -19.26 -22.33 25.71
C LYS A 36 -19.19 -21.27 24.61
N THR A 37 -20.06 -20.26 24.63
CA THR A 37 -20.06 -19.17 23.65
C THR A 37 -18.77 -18.35 23.74
N ALA A 38 -18.33 -18.01 24.95
CA ALA A 38 -17.07 -17.29 25.15
C ALA A 38 -15.86 -18.05 24.59
N ALA A 39 -15.79 -19.36 24.85
CA ALA A 39 -14.72 -20.21 24.32
C ALA A 39 -14.75 -20.30 22.78
N ALA A 40 -15.94 -20.27 22.16
CA ALA A 40 -16.06 -20.23 20.70
C ALA A 40 -15.54 -18.92 20.10
N ILE A 41 -15.81 -17.77 20.73
CA ILE A 41 -15.28 -16.47 20.32
C ILE A 41 -13.74 -16.45 20.44
N GLU A 42 -13.21 -16.84 21.60
CA GLU A 42 -11.76 -16.92 21.85
C GLU A 42 -11.05 -17.86 20.86
N ALA A 43 -11.64 -19.03 20.58
CA ALA A 43 -11.08 -20.00 19.65
C ALA A 43 -11.02 -19.47 18.21
N PHE A 44 -12.07 -18.77 17.76
CA PHE A 44 -12.10 -18.20 16.41
C PHE A 44 -11.14 -17.01 16.27
N ARG A 45 -11.08 -16.10 17.24
CA ARG A 45 -10.07 -15.02 17.27
C ARG A 45 -8.65 -15.58 17.23
N LYS A 46 -8.36 -16.64 18.01
CA LYS A 46 -7.06 -17.32 17.97
C LYS A 46 -6.75 -17.95 16.62
N LYS A 47 -7.75 -18.45 15.90
CA LYS A 47 -7.57 -18.96 14.53
C LYS A 47 -7.24 -17.82 13.57
N CYS A 48 -7.99 -16.72 13.63
CA CYS A 48 -7.75 -15.53 12.80
C CYS A 48 -6.33 -14.98 13.01
N ALA A 49 -5.89 -14.83 14.26
CA ALA A 49 -4.55 -14.33 14.58
C ALA A 49 -3.39 -15.29 14.21
N LYS A 50 -3.69 -16.53 13.81
CA LYS A 50 -2.72 -17.44 13.20
C LYS A 50 -2.70 -17.37 11.67
N MET A 51 -3.76 -16.84 11.07
CA MET A 51 -3.90 -16.70 9.61
C MET A 51 -3.34 -15.36 9.11
N ILE A 52 -3.33 -14.34 9.96
CA ILE A 52 -2.69 -13.06 9.69
C ILE A 52 -2.09 -12.58 11.01
N SER A 53 -0.78 -12.35 11.04
CA SER A 53 -0.11 -11.73 12.19
C SER A 53 -0.30 -10.21 12.18
N PRO A 54 -0.03 -9.51 13.30
CA PRO A 54 -0.03 -8.05 13.30
C PRO A 54 0.89 -7.42 12.26
N LEU A 55 2.06 -8.02 12.00
CA LEU A 55 2.99 -7.52 10.99
C LEU A 55 2.39 -7.66 9.58
N GLU A 56 1.89 -8.85 9.23
CA GLU A 56 1.25 -9.11 7.94
C GLU A 56 -0.02 -8.27 7.74
N TYR A 57 -0.74 -7.94 8.82
CA TYR A 57 -1.90 -7.07 8.77
C TYR A 57 -1.57 -5.67 8.24
N TYR A 58 -0.40 -5.13 8.62
CA TYR A 58 0.05 -3.80 8.19
C TYR A 58 0.88 -3.79 6.92
N GLU A 59 1.78 -4.76 6.73
CA GLU A 59 2.71 -4.79 5.60
C GLU A 59 2.16 -5.53 4.36
N GLY A 60 1.08 -6.30 4.54
CA GLY A 60 0.47 -7.27 3.61
C GLY A 60 0.98 -7.33 2.17
N VAL A 61 1.52 -8.49 1.78
CA VAL A 61 1.90 -8.79 0.39
C VAL A 61 0.68 -9.31 -0.38
N GLY A 62 0.11 -8.47 -1.25
CA GLY A 62 -1.13 -8.79 -1.98
C GLY A 62 -1.08 -10.05 -2.87
N ALA A 63 0.12 -10.54 -3.20
CA ALA A 63 0.30 -11.78 -3.95
C ALA A 63 -0.16 -13.03 -3.15
N HIS A 64 0.18 -13.11 -1.86
CA HIS A 64 -0.16 -14.26 -0.99
C HIS A 64 -1.64 -14.27 -0.61
N ASP A 65 -2.29 -13.09 -0.62
CA ASP A 65 -3.73 -12.96 -0.33
C ASP A 65 -4.61 -13.79 -1.28
N ASN A 66 -4.17 -14.02 -2.52
CA ASN A 66 -4.91 -14.85 -3.47
C ASN A 66 -4.88 -16.36 -3.13
N GLU A 67 -3.87 -16.80 -2.38
CA GLU A 67 -3.68 -18.19 -1.96
C GLU A 67 -4.42 -18.49 -0.66
N ASN A 68 -4.81 -17.44 0.08
CA ASN A 68 -5.55 -17.59 1.33
C ASN A 68 -6.89 -18.35 1.10
N PRO A 69 -7.15 -19.41 1.87
CA PRO A 69 -8.33 -20.27 1.67
C PRO A 69 -9.67 -19.53 1.84
N TRP A 70 -9.68 -18.39 2.55
CA TRP A 70 -10.88 -17.59 2.78
C TRP A 70 -11.10 -16.50 1.72
N ALA A 71 -10.14 -16.25 0.82
CA ALA A 71 -10.26 -15.19 -0.18
C ALA A 71 -11.37 -15.45 -1.22
N ARG A 72 -11.69 -16.74 -1.46
CA ARG A 72 -12.73 -17.20 -2.40
C ARG A 72 -14.05 -17.58 -1.71
N MET A 73 -14.12 -17.47 -0.40
CA MET A 73 -15.34 -17.70 0.38
C MET A 73 -15.98 -16.37 0.74
N THR A 74 -17.29 -16.33 0.86
CA THR A 74 -17.96 -15.23 1.55
C THR A 74 -17.63 -15.24 3.04
N ALA A 75 -17.70 -14.10 3.72
CA ALA A 75 -17.50 -14.07 5.17
C ALA A 75 -18.56 -14.89 5.92
N GLU A 76 -19.79 -14.96 5.38
CA GLU A 76 -20.85 -15.80 5.92
C GLU A 76 -20.46 -17.29 5.90
N GLU A 77 -19.93 -17.79 4.77
CA GLU A 77 -19.46 -19.18 4.67
C GLU A 77 -18.29 -19.48 5.61
N VAL A 78 -17.40 -18.51 5.83
CA VAL A 78 -16.32 -18.66 6.82
C VAL A 78 -16.91 -18.83 8.22
N LEU A 79 -17.81 -17.94 8.63
CA LEU A 79 -18.45 -18.04 9.95
C LEU A 79 -19.22 -19.36 10.10
N ASP A 80 -19.89 -19.82 9.05
CA ASP A 80 -20.64 -21.09 9.08
C ASP A 80 -19.76 -22.32 9.23
N ARG A 81 -18.58 -22.34 8.60
CA ARG A 81 -17.64 -23.45 8.70
C ARG A 81 -16.84 -23.44 10.00
N GLU A 82 -16.48 -22.25 10.48
CA GLU A 82 -15.46 -22.09 11.51
C GLU A 82 -16.01 -21.84 12.91
N VAL A 83 -17.24 -21.35 13.02
CA VAL A 83 -17.87 -21.02 14.30
C VAL A 83 -19.16 -21.82 14.45
N SER A 84 -19.19 -22.84 15.29
CA SER A 84 -20.40 -23.66 15.45
C SER A 84 -21.45 -23.04 16.38
N ASP A 85 -21.05 -22.14 17.28
CA ASP A 85 -21.95 -21.51 18.25
C ASP A 85 -22.72 -20.33 17.61
N PRO A 86 -24.06 -20.37 17.54
CA PRO A 86 -24.84 -19.35 16.85
C PRO A 86 -24.77 -17.97 17.50
N THR A 87 -24.56 -17.90 18.81
CA THR A 87 -24.41 -16.63 19.52
C THR A 87 -23.04 -16.02 19.26
N ALA A 88 -21.98 -16.84 19.21
CA ALA A 88 -20.66 -16.38 18.77
C ALA A 88 -20.68 -15.85 17.33
N LYS A 89 -21.43 -16.49 16.41
CA LYS A 89 -21.63 -15.93 15.06
C LYS A 89 -22.28 -14.55 15.09
N ARG A 90 -23.34 -14.36 15.88
CA ARG A 90 -24.00 -13.06 16.05
C ARG A 90 -23.02 -11.99 16.55
N PHE A 91 -22.18 -12.35 17.52
CA PHE A 91 -21.12 -11.48 18.02
C PHE A 91 -20.21 -10.99 16.90
N PHE A 92 -19.61 -11.90 16.11
CA PHE A 92 -18.71 -11.50 15.02
C PHE A 92 -19.40 -10.69 13.93
N LYS A 93 -20.66 -11.01 13.60
CA LYS A 93 -21.45 -10.21 12.65
C LYS A 93 -21.67 -8.79 13.16
N ALA A 94 -22.08 -8.64 14.41
CA ALA A 94 -22.30 -7.32 15.01
C ALA A 94 -21.00 -6.51 15.08
N MET A 95 -19.90 -7.14 15.53
CA MET A 95 -18.60 -6.49 15.70
C MET A 95 -17.97 -6.02 14.37
N ALA A 96 -18.12 -6.78 13.28
CA ALA A 96 -17.47 -6.43 12.02
C ALA A 96 -18.33 -5.60 11.05
N ARG A 97 -19.63 -5.45 11.32
CA ARG A 97 -20.59 -4.95 10.31
C ARG A 97 -20.31 -3.53 9.86
N SER A 98 -20.03 -2.63 10.79
CA SER A 98 -19.76 -1.24 10.44
C SER A 98 -18.45 -1.12 9.69
N ASP A 99 -17.41 -1.86 10.05
CA ASP A 99 -16.10 -1.75 9.39
C ASP A 99 -16.10 -2.39 8.00
N LEU A 100 -16.83 -3.50 7.82
CA LEU A 100 -17.04 -4.12 6.50
C LEU A 100 -17.93 -3.31 5.57
N ALA A 101 -18.71 -2.38 6.12
CA ALA A 101 -19.69 -1.56 5.41
C ALA A 101 -20.81 -2.34 4.65
N THR A 102 -20.91 -3.66 4.84
CA THR A 102 -21.80 -4.55 4.07
C THR A 102 -22.17 -5.84 4.82
N GLU A 103 -23.08 -6.63 4.27
CA GLU A 103 -23.40 -7.98 4.75
C GLU A 103 -22.24 -8.96 4.58
N ALA A 104 -22.14 -9.92 5.51
CA ALA A 104 -21.15 -10.98 5.46
C ALA A 104 -21.21 -11.83 4.17
N HIS A 105 -22.36 -11.90 3.48
CA HIS A 105 -22.47 -12.59 2.19
C HIS A 105 -22.05 -11.73 0.98
N ASN A 106 -21.89 -10.41 1.16
CA ASN A 106 -21.50 -9.45 0.12
C ASN A 106 -20.00 -9.12 0.13
N THR A 107 -19.29 -9.48 1.21
CA THR A 107 -17.82 -9.41 1.32
C THR A 107 -17.21 -10.82 1.30
N ASN A 108 -15.90 -10.91 1.04
CA ASN A 108 -15.15 -12.15 1.16
C ASN A 108 -14.59 -12.38 2.58
N GLY A 109 -14.17 -13.62 2.84
CA GLY A 109 -13.61 -14.05 4.11
C GLY A 109 -12.26 -13.41 4.44
N LEU A 110 -11.46 -13.04 3.44
CA LEU A 110 -10.18 -12.36 3.65
C LEU A 110 -10.35 -10.93 4.16
N ASN A 111 -11.25 -10.15 3.56
CA ASN A 111 -11.58 -8.81 4.05
C ASN A 111 -12.21 -8.88 5.45
N ALA A 112 -13.06 -9.89 5.70
CA ALA A 112 -13.62 -10.13 7.02
C ALA A 112 -12.58 -10.54 8.06
N LEU A 113 -11.57 -11.35 7.70
CA LEU A 113 -10.48 -11.74 8.58
C LEU A 113 -9.79 -10.51 9.18
N LYS A 114 -9.46 -9.50 8.35
CA LYS A 114 -8.85 -8.24 8.80
C LYS A 114 -9.73 -7.52 9.84
N ASN A 115 -11.05 -7.55 9.67
CA ASN A 115 -11.99 -6.92 10.59
C ASN A 115 -12.29 -7.76 11.85
N PHE A 116 -12.10 -9.09 11.82
CA PHE A 116 -12.27 -9.95 12.99
C PHE A 116 -11.11 -9.88 14.00
N VAL A 117 -9.96 -9.36 13.57
CA VAL A 117 -8.76 -9.20 14.41
C VAL A 117 -8.48 -7.76 14.80
N MET A 118 -9.20 -6.80 14.22
CA MET A 118 -8.85 -5.38 14.33
C MET A 118 -8.84 -4.90 15.79
N ASP A 119 -9.79 -5.38 16.60
CA ASP A 119 -9.94 -5.03 18.01
C ASP A 119 -9.10 -5.89 18.98
N ILE A 120 -8.23 -6.74 18.43
CA ILE A 120 -7.25 -7.51 19.20
C ILE A 120 -6.00 -6.66 19.42
N GLU A 121 -5.47 -6.66 20.64
CA GLU A 121 -4.22 -5.98 21.00
C GLU A 121 -3.09 -6.31 20.02
N GLY A 122 -2.42 -5.27 19.52
CA GLY A 122 -1.33 -5.37 18.56
C GLY A 122 -1.74 -5.22 17.09
N TYR A 123 -3.03 -5.38 16.74
CA TYR A 123 -3.54 -5.07 15.39
C TYR A 123 -3.79 -3.57 15.26
N ILE A 124 -5.02 -3.07 15.36
CA ILE A 124 -5.29 -1.64 15.08
C ILE A 124 -5.29 -0.75 16.33
N GLY A 125 -4.57 0.37 16.26
CA GLY A 125 -4.64 1.44 17.26
C GLY A 125 -5.56 2.56 16.79
N LEU A 126 -6.84 2.53 17.18
CA LEU A 126 -7.79 3.56 16.77
C LEU A 126 -7.55 4.88 17.51
N TYR A 127 -7.61 5.98 16.77
CA TYR A 127 -7.58 7.32 17.34
C TYR A 127 -8.41 8.29 16.50
N SER A 128 -8.74 9.43 17.09
CA SER A 128 -9.34 10.58 16.42
C SER A 128 -8.43 11.80 16.53
N ILE A 129 -8.53 12.73 15.58
CA ILE A 129 -7.90 14.04 15.73
C ILE A 129 -8.78 14.86 16.67
N GLN A 130 -8.18 15.41 17.73
CA GLN A 130 -8.90 16.29 18.66
C GLN A 130 -9.49 17.47 17.90
N ASN A 131 -10.79 17.76 18.11
CA ASN A 131 -11.57 18.78 17.37
C ASN A 131 -11.91 18.41 15.91
N GLY A 132 -11.71 17.16 15.51
CA GLY A 132 -12.26 16.59 14.27
C GLY A 132 -11.25 16.46 13.13
N ASN A 133 -11.51 15.47 12.27
CA ASN A 133 -10.59 15.04 11.21
C ASN A 133 -10.46 16.04 10.04
N GLU A 134 -11.40 16.97 9.88
CA GLU A 134 -11.38 18.02 8.83
C GLU A 134 -10.11 18.90 8.91
N GLN A 135 -9.49 19.00 10.10
CA GLN A 135 -8.22 19.71 10.28
C GLN A 135 -7.11 19.14 9.38
N LEU A 136 -7.10 17.83 9.14
CA LEU A 136 -6.12 17.22 8.24
C LEU A 136 -6.22 17.80 6.83
N ILE A 137 -7.44 17.98 6.32
CA ILE A 137 -7.67 18.54 4.98
C ILE A 137 -7.19 20.00 4.91
N SER A 138 -7.46 20.77 5.97
CA SER A 138 -7.01 22.16 6.08
C SER A 138 -5.48 22.28 6.11
N CYS A 139 -4.80 21.41 6.86
CA CYS A 139 -3.34 21.35 6.94
C CYS A 139 -2.71 20.89 5.63
N LEU A 140 -3.26 19.86 4.98
CA LEU A 140 -2.77 19.42 3.67
C LEU A 140 -2.87 20.55 2.64
N ARG A 141 -3.98 21.29 2.65
CA ARG A 141 -4.15 22.45 1.77
C ARG A 141 -3.12 23.54 2.02
N SER A 142 -2.66 23.76 3.26
CA SER A 142 -1.68 24.80 3.54
C SER A 142 -0.26 24.49 3.05
N GLU A 143 0.07 23.22 2.84
CA GLU A 143 1.40 22.79 2.35
C GLU A 143 1.49 22.69 0.83
N VAL A 144 0.36 22.65 0.13
CA VAL A 144 0.34 22.43 -1.32
C VAL A 144 0.24 23.76 -2.06
N SER A 145 1.27 24.06 -2.86
CA SER A 145 1.24 25.15 -3.84
C SER A 145 0.53 24.71 -5.13
N ALA A 146 -0.81 24.56 -5.08
CA ALA A 146 -1.64 24.19 -6.24
C ALA A 146 -2.69 25.24 -6.60
N ASP A 147 -3.06 25.29 -7.89
CA ASP A 147 -4.26 25.99 -8.35
C ASP A 147 -5.50 25.13 -8.08
N ILE A 148 -6.25 25.46 -7.02
CA ILE A 148 -7.43 24.70 -6.57
C ILE A 148 -8.70 25.32 -7.16
N GLN A 149 -9.37 24.58 -8.04
CA GLN A 149 -10.57 25.02 -8.76
C GLN A 149 -11.83 24.31 -8.25
N LEU A 150 -12.56 24.93 -7.32
CA LEU A 150 -13.85 24.41 -6.83
C LEU A 150 -14.97 24.64 -7.86
N ASN A 151 -16.04 23.84 -7.79
CA ASN A 151 -17.17 23.89 -8.73
C ASN A 151 -16.76 23.66 -10.20
N HIS A 152 -15.69 22.90 -10.43
CA HIS A 152 -15.24 22.46 -11.76
C HIS A 152 -15.44 20.95 -11.89
N ARG A 153 -16.58 20.55 -12.44
CA ARG A 153 -16.87 19.14 -12.67
C ARG A 153 -16.18 18.67 -13.95
N VAL A 154 -15.23 17.77 -13.84
CA VAL A 154 -14.67 17.07 -15.02
C VAL A 154 -15.76 16.15 -15.60
N LEU A 155 -15.93 16.18 -16.92
CA LEU A 155 -16.95 15.42 -17.65
C LEU A 155 -16.33 14.40 -18.60
N LYS A 156 -15.17 14.72 -19.18
CA LYS A 156 -14.48 13.88 -20.16
C LYS A 156 -12.97 13.99 -20.00
N VAL A 157 -12.28 12.87 -20.18
CA VAL A 157 -10.82 12.79 -20.30
C VAL A 157 -10.44 12.02 -21.56
N GLY A 158 -9.44 12.49 -22.30
CA GLY A 158 -8.97 11.85 -23.52
C GLY A 158 -7.53 12.18 -23.86
N LYS A 159 -6.83 11.28 -24.58
CA LYS A 159 -5.49 11.57 -25.09
C LYS A 159 -5.59 12.31 -26.43
N THR A 160 -4.89 13.43 -26.54
CA THR A 160 -4.77 14.24 -27.75
C THR A 160 -3.76 13.62 -28.73
N GLY A 161 -3.79 14.07 -30.00
CA GLY A 161 -2.80 13.65 -31.01
C GLY A 161 -1.35 14.05 -30.68
N GLU A 162 -1.17 15.04 -29.80
CA GLU A 162 0.14 15.48 -29.30
C GLU A 162 0.62 14.66 -28.08
N GLY A 163 -0.16 13.67 -27.65
CA GLY A 163 0.16 12.79 -26.53
C GLY A 163 -0.18 13.35 -25.15
N ARG A 164 -0.69 14.58 -25.06
CA ARG A 164 -1.21 15.21 -23.82
C ARG A 164 -2.64 14.74 -23.53
N TYR A 165 -3.13 14.96 -22.31
CA TYR A 165 -4.49 14.64 -21.90
C TYR A 165 -5.37 15.88 -21.88
N ARG A 166 -6.52 15.80 -22.54
CA ARG A 166 -7.54 16.84 -22.56
C ARG A 166 -8.63 16.54 -21.54
N LEU A 167 -8.93 17.51 -20.70
CA LEU A 167 -10.04 17.51 -19.75
C LEU A 167 -11.11 18.47 -20.26
N ASP A 168 -12.31 17.96 -20.49
CA ASP A 168 -13.50 18.80 -20.67
C ASP A 168 -14.26 18.88 -19.34
N MET A 169 -14.57 20.10 -18.92
CA MET A 169 -15.08 20.43 -17.60
C MET A 169 -16.29 21.35 -17.70
N MET A 170 -17.10 21.37 -16.65
CA MET A 170 -18.11 22.39 -16.42
C MET A 170 -17.70 23.18 -15.18
N ASN A 171 -17.36 24.45 -15.38
CA ASN A 171 -17.31 25.41 -14.27
C ASN A 171 -18.68 26.09 -14.22
N GLY A 172 -19.19 26.52 -13.07
CA GLY A 172 -20.55 27.08 -12.95
C GLY A 172 -20.93 28.25 -13.89
N LYS A 173 -20.02 28.72 -14.76
CA LYS A 173 -20.22 29.75 -15.79
C LYS A 173 -20.30 29.18 -17.21
N GLY A 174 -19.90 27.93 -17.45
CA GLY A 174 -19.94 27.29 -18.76
C GLY A 174 -18.92 26.16 -18.95
N PRO A 175 -18.88 25.56 -20.15
CA PRO A 175 -17.90 24.53 -20.48
C PRO A 175 -16.49 25.11 -20.60
N GLU A 176 -15.50 24.34 -20.18
CA GLU A 176 -14.09 24.68 -20.26
C GLU A 176 -13.27 23.45 -20.67
N THR A 177 -12.19 23.67 -21.42
CA THR A 177 -11.27 22.60 -21.85
C THR A 177 -9.83 22.99 -21.51
N ARG A 178 -9.05 22.06 -20.95
CA ARG A 178 -7.63 22.24 -20.66
C ARG A 178 -6.83 20.98 -21.01
N ASP A 179 -5.58 21.17 -21.43
CA ASP A 179 -4.66 20.10 -21.78
C ASP A 179 -3.52 19.99 -20.75
N PHE A 180 -3.20 18.77 -20.34
CA PHE A 180 -2.21 18.43 -19.31
C PHE A 180 -1.25 17.34 -19.80
N ASP A 181 -0.02 17.32 -19.31
CA ASP A 181 0.94 16.27 -19.68
C ASP A 181 0.64 14.93 -18.96
N LEU A 182 0.15 15.04 -17.73
CA LEU A 182 -0.12 13.95 -16.80
C LEU A 182 -1.46 14.21 -16.09
N VAL A 183 -2.22 13.17 -15.79
CA VAL A 183 -3.52 13.26 -15.10
C VAL A 183 -3.59 12.20 -14.00
N VAL A 184 -3.87 12.65 -12.78
CA VAL A 184 -4.20 11.78 -11.64
C VAL A 184 -5.68 11.95 -11.34
N MET A 185 -6.43 10.85 -11.38
CA MET A 185 -7.89 10.82 -11.23
C MET A 185 -8.27 10.30 -9.85
N CYS A 186 -8.54 11.22 -8.92
CA CYS A 186 -8.91 10.93 -7.53
C CYS A 186 -10.42 11.04 -7.32
N LEU A 187 -11.21 10.21 -8.02
CA LEU A 187 -12.67 10.20 -7.89
C LEU A 187 -13.13 8.97 -7.09
N PRO A 188 -14.23 9.09 -6.31
CA PRO A 188 -14.89 7.91 -5.77
C PRO A 188 -15.20 6.92 -6.89
N HIS A 189 -15.11 5.62 -6.61
CA HIS A 189 -15.31 4.56 -7.62
C HIS A 189 -16.61 4.76 -8.44
N SER A 190 -17.72 5.04 -7.75
CA SER A 190 -19.03 5.25 -8.38
C SER A 190 -19.07 6.41 -9.37
N TRP A 191 -18.21 7.41 -9.20
CA TRP A 191 -18.12 8.58 -10.10
C TRP A 191 -17.35 8.27 -11.39
N LEU A 192 -16.42 7.32 -11.36
CA LEU A 192 -15.67 6.90 -12.55
C LEU A 192 -16.60 6.39 -13.67
N GLY A 193 -17.70 5.74 -13.29
CA GLY A 193 -18.73 5.27 -14.23
C GLY A 193 -19.53 6.41 -14.89
N THR A 194 -19.50 7.62 -14.33
CA THR A 194 -20.22 8.79 -14.87
C THR A 194 -19.39 9.62 -15.87
N MET A 195 -18.10 9.33 -15.95
CA MET A 195 -17.13 10.03 -16.79
C MET A 195 -17.18 9.52 -18.23
N ARG A 196 -16.93 10.41 -19.20
CA ARG A 196 -16.65 10.02 -20.58
C ARG A 196 -15.15 9.80 -20.76
N TRP A 197 -14.79 8.66 -21.33
CA TRP A 197 -13.41 8.29 -21.64
C TRP A 197 -13.22 8.32 -23.15
N ASP A 198 -12.39 9.25 -23.64
CA ASP A 198 -12.13 9.39 -25.08
C ASP A 198 -11.10 8.39 -25.58
N GLY A 199 -11.33 7.87 -26.78
CA GLY A 199 -10.54 6.77 -27.34
C GLY A 199 -11.04 5.41 -26.85
N GLU A 200 -11.16 4.47 -27.77
CA GLU A 200 -11.79 3.17 -27.49
C GLU A 200 -10.97 2.31 -26.52
N ASP A 201 -9.65 2.44 -26.54
CA ASP A 201 -8.74 1.70 -25.65
C ASP A 201 -8.86 2.20 -24.19
N LEU A 202 -8.78 3.50 -23.95
CA LEU A 202 -8.98 4.09 -22.61
C LEU A 202 -10.38 3.75 -22.08
N ARG A 203 -11.40 3.88 -22.93
CA ARG A 203 -12.78 3.55 -22.57
C ARG A 203 -12.92 2.09 -22.13
N LYS A 204 -12.39 1.14 -22.91
CA LYS A 204 -12.41 -0.29 -22.56
C LYS A 204 -11.66 -0.57 -21.26
N SER A 205 -10.48 0.02 -21.09
CA SER A 205 -9.68 -0.13 -19.86
C SER A 205 -10.40 0.40 -18.63
N MET A 206 -10.99 1.60 -18.71
CA MET A 206 -11.75 2.16 -17.60
C MET A 206 -13.02 1.36 -17.29
N VAL A 207 -13.71 0.82 -18.29
CA VAL A 207 -14.85 -0.08 -18.06
C VAL A 207 -14.41 -1.34 -17.31
N LYS A 208 -13.28 -1.95 -17.69
CA LYS A 208 -12.73 -3.12 -16.97
C LYS A 208 -12.33 -2.77 -15.54
N HIS A 209 -11.71 -1.61 -15.34
CA HIS A 209 -11.33 -1.10 -14.02
C HIS A 209 -12.54 -0.92 -13.12
N VAL A 210 -13.56 -0.18 -13.60
CA VAL A 210 -14.80 0.04 -12.86
C VAL A 210 -15.49 -1.27 -12.52
N ALA A 211 -15.64 -2.18 -13.50
CA ALA A 211 -16.29 -3.47 -13.29
C ALA A 211 -15.55 -4.38 -12.28
N TYR A 212 -14.22 -4.31 -12.25
CA TYR A 212 -13.41 -5.11 -11.33
C TYR A 212 -13.64 -4.69 -9.86
N PHE A 213 -13.79 -3.40 -9.61
CA PHE A 213 -14.07 -2.84 -8.29
C PHE A 213 -15.56 -2.60 -8.01
N ASP A 214 -16.47 -3.11 -8.86
CA ASP A 214 -17.92 -2.88 -8.72
C ASP A 214 -18.52 -3.73 -7.59
N ARG A 215 -18.30 -3.24 -6.37
CA ARG A 215 -18.64 -3.84 -5.08
C ARG A 215 -19.12 -2.74 -4.14
N PRO A 216 -20.23 -2.06 -4.45
CA PRO A 216 -20.67 -0.91 -3.66
C PRO A 216 -21.03 -1.33 -2.23
N ALA A 217 -20.62 -0.50 -1.29
CA ALA A 217 -21.07 -0.54 0.09
C ALA A 217 -21.59 0.85 0.50
N HIS A 218 -22.33 0.89 1.61
CA HIS A 218 -23.20 2.00 1.96
C HIS A 218 -23.07 2.35 3.44
N TYR A 219 -23.11 3.65 3.73
CA TYR A 219 -23.24 4.17 5.07
C TYR A 219 -24.37 5.18 5.20
N LEU A 220 -25.03 5.12 6.35
CA LEU A 220 -25.91 6.14 6.85
C LEU A 220 -25.47 6.47 8.27
N ARG A 221 -25.17 7.75 8.52
CA ARG A 221 -24.77 8.22 9.84
C ARG A 221 -25.89 9.03 10.46
N VAL A 222 -26.32 8.63 11.65
CA VAL A 222 -27.28 9.36 12.49
C VAL A 222 -26.50 9.94 13.66
N SER A 223 -26.37 11.26 13.74
CA SER A 223 -25.69 11.93 14.86
C SER A 223 -26.72 12.65 15.72
N LEU A 224 -26.84 12.28 16.99
CA LEU A 224 -27.83 12.85 17.90
C LEU A 224 -27.15 13.61 19.03
N LEU A 225 -27.57 14.85 19.22
CA LEU A 225 -27.20 15.71 20.33
C LEU A 225 -28.26 15.60 21.42
N PHE A 226 -27.81 15.34 22.64
CA PHE A 226 -28.61 15.27 23.85
C PHE A 226 -28.21 16.37 24.82
N ASP A 227 -29.14 16.77 25.68
CA ASP A 227 -28.91 17.84 26.64
C ASP A 227 -27.88 17.51 27.73
N THR A 228 -27.70 16.22 27.98
CA THR A 228 -26.82 15.60 28.98
C THR A 228 -26.42 14.20 28.49
N PRO A 229 -25.28 13.65 28.91
CA PRO A 229 -24.93 12.24 28.69
C PRO A 229 -25.71 11.33 29.65
N PHE A 230 -27.02 11.22 29.43
CA PHE A 230 -27.98 10.56 30.34
C PHE A 230 -27.72 9.06 30.56
N TRP A 231 -26.88 8.41 29.73
CA TRP A 231 -26.42 7.04 29.91
C TRP A 231 -25.42 6.87 31.07
N GLY A 232 -24.80 7.96 31.55
CA GLY A 232 -23.84 7.93 32.65
C GLY A 232 -22.64 7.03 32.37
N ASP A 233 -22.21 6.24 33.36
CA ASP A 233 -21.04 5.36 33.27
C ASP A 233 -21.30 4.05 32.50
N GLN A 234 -22.48 3.88 31.90
CA GLN A 234 -22.83 2.64 31.18
C GLN A 234 -22.04 2.46 29.87
N ILE A 235 -21.56 3.55 29.27
CA ILE A 235 -20.67 3.54 28.10
C ILE A 235 -19.31 4.11 28.55
N PRO A 236 -18.37 3.27 29.02
CA PRO A 236 -17.09 3.74 29.52
C PRO A 236 -16.12 4.16 28.41
N GLY A 237 -16.30 3.62 27.20
CA GLY A 237 -15.43 3.84 26.04
C GLY A 237 -15.90 4.92 25.07
N ALA A 238 -15.16 5.04 23.96
CA ALA A 238 -15.44 5.96 22.85
C ALA A 238 -16.49 5.43 21.87
N TRP A 239 -16.83 4.14 21.94
CA TRP A 239 -17.87 3.50 21.14
C TRP A 239 -18.34 2.18 21.76
N PHE A 240 -19.43 1.64 21.25
CA PHE A 240 -19.85 0.24 21.45
C PHE A 240 -20.49 -0.29 20.17
N MET A 241 -20.46 -1.61 19.96
CA MET A 241 -21.13 -2.24 18.82
C MET A 241 -22.55 -2.62 19.19
N SER A 242 -23.53 -2.22 18.40
CA SER A 242 -24.94 -2.57 18.56
C SER A 242 -25.35 -3.61 17.54
N GLU A 243 -26.09 -4.66 17.92
CA GLU A 243 -26.69 -5.57 16.93
C GLU A 243 -27.87 -4.98 16.14
N ALA A 244 -28.35 -3.79 16.53
CA ALA A 244 -29.36 -3.11 15.74
C ALA A 244 -28.87 -2.87 14.32
N PHE A 245 -29.78 -2.92 13.35
CA PHE A 245 -29.45 -2.74 11.93
C PHE A 245 -28.42 -3.76 11.43
N GLY A 246 -28.52 -5.01 11.93
CA GLY A 246 -27.61 -6.10 11.59
C GLY A 246 -26.19 -5.96 12.14
N GLY A 247 -25.92 -4.93 12.95
CA GLY A 247 -24.59 -4.54 13.40
C GLY A 247 -24.31 -3.07 13.07
N CYS A 248 -24.03 -2.26 14.08
CA CYS A 248 -23.80 -0.83 13.94
C CYS A 248 -22.91 -0.31 15.08
N CYS A 249 -21.81 0.36 14.74
CA CYS A 249 -20.98 1.08 15.69
C CYS A 249 -21.71 2.34 16.16
N VAL A 250 -21.82 2.50 17.48
CA VAL A 250 -22.37 3.69 18.13
C VAL A 250 -21.25 4.42 18.85
N TYR A 251 -20.82 5.56 18.31
CA TYR A 251 -19.77 6.38 18.90
C TYR A 251 -20.31 7.27 20.01
N ASN A 252 -19.57 7.30 21.13
CA ASN A 252 -19.71 8.30 22.19
C ASN A 252 -18.75 9.46 21.88
N GLU A 253 -19.25 10.48 21.18
CA GLU A 253 -18.41 11.59 20.72
C GLU A 253 -17.85 12.41 21.90
N GLY A 254 -18.56 12.45 23.03
CA GLY A 254 -18.12 13.16 24.24
C GLY A 254 -16.87 12.56 24.91
N ALA A 255 -16.56 11.29 24.63
CA ALA A 255 -15.29 10.68 25.06
C ALA A 255 -14.10 11.15 24.22
N ARG A 256 -14.34 11.72 23.03
CA ARG A 256 -13.31 12.10 22.05
C ARG A 256 -13.21 13.61 21.83
N HIS A 257 -14.28 14.34 22.12
CA HIS A 257 -14.43 15.75 21.79
C HIS A 257 -15.02 16.51 22.97
N ASP A 258 -14.58 17.75 23.17
CA ASP A 258 -15.22 18.63 24.15
C ASP A 258 -16.60 19.06 23.63
N VAL A 259 -17.64 18.46 24.18
CA VAL A 259 -19.05 18.76 23.90
C VAL A 259 -19.72 19.50 25.07
N GLY A 260 -18.93 19.97 26.04
CA GLY A 260 -19.40 20.62 27.26
C GLY A 260 -20.31 19.71 28.09
N LYS A 261 -21.50 20.19 28.42
CA LYS A 261 -22.49 19.44 29.23
C LYS A 261 -23.32 18.42 28.43
N HIS A 262 -23.21 18.45 27.11
CA HIS A 262 -24.09 17.68 26.23
C HIS A 262 -23.64 16.22 26.13
N GLY A 263 -24.57 15.34 25.77
CA GLY A 263 -24.23 13.99 25.31
C GLY A 263 -24.32 13.95 23.79
N VAL A 264 -23.42 13.25 23.12
CA VAL A 264 -23.52 13.04 21.67
C VAL A 264 -23.25 11.57 21.32
N LEU A 265 -24.25 10.92 20.72
CA LEU A 265 -24.13 9.57 20.20
C LEU A 265 -24.25 9.56 18.67
N ASN A 266 -23.53 8.63 18.04
CA ASN A 266 -23.42 8.57 16.59
C ASN A 266 -23.51 7.15 16.05
N TRP A 267 -24.55 6.84 15.29
CA TRP A 267 -24.76 5.51 14.70
C TRP A 267 -24.18 5.47 13.30
N LEU A 268 -23.34 4.48 13.03
CA LEU A 268 -22.81 4.18 11.70
C LEU A 268 -23.51 2.95 11.13
N ILE A 269 -24.70 3.16 10.55
CA ILE A 269 -25.53 2.12 9.94
C ILE A 269 -24.95 1.78 8.57
N ALA A 270 -24.79 0.49 8.26
CA ALA A 270 -24.05 0.03 7.09
C ALA A 270 -24.76 -1.03 6.24
N GLY A 271 -24.35 -1.14 4.98
CA GLY A 271 -24.83 -2.16 4.05
C GLY A 271 -26.28 -1.95 3.62
N SER A 272 -27.05 -3.03 3.48
CA SER A 272 -28.43 -2.97 2.99
C SER A 272 -29.36 -2.17 3.88
N ASP A 273 -29.14 -2.11 5.20
CA ASP A 273 -29.93 -1.24 6.08
C ASP A 273 -29.73 0.24 5.73
N ALA A 274 -28.48 0.67 5.50
CA ALA A 274 -28.20 2.04 5.05
C ALA A 274 -28.87 2.35 3.70
N LEU A 275 -28.85 1.37 2.77
CA LEU A 275 -29.48 1.52 1.45
C LEU A 275 -31.02 1.57 1.56
N ALA A 276 -31.62 0.66 2.32
CA ALA A 276 -33.06 0.58 2.52
C ALA A 276 -33.60 1.84 3.23
N PHE A 277 -32.84 2.36 4.18
CA PHE A 277 -33.24 3.51 4.98
C PHE A 277 -32.89 4.86 4.33
N ALA A 278 -32.17 4.87 3.22
CA ALA A 278 -31.72 6.10 2.56
C ALA A 278 -32.87 7.06 2.19
N ASN A 279 -34.05 6.49 1.87
CA ASN A 279 -35.25 7.24 1.51
C ASN A 279 -36.15 7.61 2.70
N LEU A 280 -35.82 7.16 3.92
CA LEU A 280 -36.54 7.59 5.13
C LEU A 280 -36.23 9.05 5.42
N SER A 281 -37.22 9.73 6.02
CA SER A 281 -37.04 11.08 6.54
C SER A 281 -36.04 11.10 7.69
N ASP A 282 -35.44 12.26 7.92
CA ASP A 282 -34.50 12.42 9.04
C ASP A 282 -35.17 12.12 10.39
N GLU A 283 -36.45 12.44 10.58
CA GLU A 283 -37.20 12.12 11.79
C GLU A 283 -37.38 10.61 12.00
N GLU A 284 -37.72 9.86 10.95
CA GLU A 284 -37.84 8.40 11.03
C GLU A 284 -36.51 7.73 11.39
N LEU A 285 -35.39 8.26 10.88
CA LEU A 285 -34.03 7.76 11.19
C LEU A 285 -33.62 8.06 12.63
N ILE A 286 -33.92 9.28 13.11
CA ILE A 286 -33.71 9.67 14.52
C ILE A 286 -34.52 8.75 15.44
N ASP A 287 -35.79 8.51 15.10
CA ASP A 287 -36.67 7.61 15.84
C ASP A 287 -36.13 6.18 15.89
N ALA A 288 -35.65 5.66 14.77
CA ALA A 288 -35.05 4.32 14.69
C ALA A 288 -33.79 4.22 15.56
N ALA A 289 -32.90 5.22 15.52
CA ALA A 289 -31.69 5.25 16.33
C ALA A 289 -31.99 5.32 17.83
N ILE A 290 -32.94 6.16 18.25
CA ILE A 290 -33.36 6.27 19.65
C ILE A 290 -33.95 4.94 20.15
N LYS A 291 -34.81 4.31 19.33
CA LYS A 291 -35.41 3.00 19.66
C LYS A 291 -34.39 1.87 19.74
N SER A 292 -33.20 2.05 19.16
CA SER A 292 -32.14 1.05 19.20
C SER A 292 -31.31 1.08 20.50
N LEU A 293 -31.49 2.09 21.35
CA LEU A 293 -30.71 2.22 22.59
C LEU A 293 -31.14 1.19 23.65
N PRO A 294 -30.23 0.79 24.56
CA PRO A 294 -30.59 -0.04 25.69
C PRO A 294 -31.72 0.57 26.53
N ALA A 295 -32.68 -0.26 26.93
CA ALA A 295 -33.77 0.19 27.80
C ALA A 295 -33.26 0.73 29.15
N SER A 296 -32.07 0.30 29.59
CA SER A 296 -31.41 0.78 30.82
C SER A 296 -31.00 2.26 30.76
N PHE A 297 -31.02 2.89 29.58
CA PHE A 297 -30.77 4.32 29.45
C PHE A 297 -31.99 5.18 29.76
N GLY A 298 -33.19 4.59 29.87
CA GLY A 298 -34.43 5.32 30.14
C GLY A 298 -34.98 6.04 28.90
N ASP A 299 -35.66 7.16 29.11
CA ASP A 299 -36.32 7.92 28.04
C ASP A 299 -35.35 8.84 27.29
N ALA A 300 -34.58 8.23 26.38
CA ALA A 300 -33.65 8.95 25.51
C ALA A 300 -34.30 10.08 24.69
N ARG A 301 -35.59 9.96 24.34
CA ARG A 301 -36.30 10.97 23.53
C ARG A 301 -36.48 12.26 24.30
N ALA A 302 -36.66 12.20 25.63
CA ALA A 302 -36.78 13.38 26.48
C ALA A 302 -35.49 14.24 26.50
N HIS A 303 -34.34 13.63 26.23
CA HIS A 303 -33.04 14.30 26.24
C HIS A 303 -32.62 14.87 24.87
N LEU A 304 -33.29 14.46 23.79
CA LEU A 304 -32.92 14.84 22.42
C LEU A 304 -33.04 16.35 22.21
N ARG A 305 -32.00 16.95 21.62
CA ARG A 305 -31.95 18.38 21.23
C ARG A 305 -31.90 18.57 19.73
N GLU A 306 -31.07 17.79 19.05
CA GLU A 306 -30.85 17.90 17.61
C GLU A 306 -30.45 16.54 17.04
N GLY A 307 -30.84 16.28 15.79
CA GLY A 307 -30.36 15.14 15.02
C GLY A 307 -29.86 15.59 13.66
N LYS A 308 -28.75 15.00 13.20
CA LYS A 308 -28.17 15.28 11.89
C LYS A 308 -27.87 13.98 11.15
N ILE A 309 -28.36 13.90 9.91
CA ILE A 309 -28.25 12.71 9.08
C ILE A 309 -27.30 12.96 7.91
N HIS A 310 -26.43 12.00 7.65
CA HIS A 310 -25.60 11.98 6.46
C HIS A 310 -25.74 10.62 5.76
N ARG A 311 -25.81 10.64 4.43
CA ARG A 311 -26.07 9.47 3.58
C ARG A 311 -24.94 9.34 2.56
N TRP A 312 -24.21 8.23 2.59
CA TRP A 312 -23.14 7.91 1.64
C TRP A 312 -23.46 6.56 0.99
N LEU A 313 -24.10 6.63 -0.17
CA LEU A 313 -24.45 5.44 -0.95
C LEU A 313 -23.35 5.18 -1.97
N SER A 314 -22.93 3.91 -2.10
CA SER A 314 -21.90 3.49 -3.07
C SER A 314 -20.63 4.34 -2.96
N SER A 315 -20.26 4.69 -1.73
CA SER A 315 -19.16 5.59 -1.41
C SER A 315 -17.97 4.87 -0.76
N VAL A 316 -18.15 3.60 -0.40
CA VAL A 316 -17.12 2.68 0.09
C VAL A 316 -17.27 1.34 -0.64
N ASN A 317 -16.27 0.47 -0.52
CA ASN A 317 -16.21 -0.79 -1.25
C ASN A 317 -16.38 -2.00 -0.31
N ALA A 318 -17.19 -2.98 -0.71
CA ALA A 318 -17.41 -4.22 0.06
C ALA A 318 -16.24 -5.21 -0.03
N ILE A 319 -15.39 -5.10 -1.05
CA ILE A 319 -14.17 -5.91 -1.24
C ILE A 319 -13.08 -4.96 -1.77
N PRO A 320 -12.58 -4.05 -0.93
CA PRO A 320 -11.52 -3.14 -1.34
C PRO A 320 -10.25 -3.93 -1.69
N GLY A 321 -9.42 -3.37 -2.58
CA GLY A 321 -8.29 -4.10 -3.21
C GLY A 321 -8.71 -5.03 -4.36
N GLY A 322 -10.00 -5.41 -4.38
CA GLY A 322 -10.62 -6.25 -5.41
C GLY A 322 -10.24 -7.72 -5.28
N MET A 323 -10.87 -8.57 -6.12
CA MET A 323 -10.64 -10.02 -6.11
C MET A 323 -10.68 -10.58 -7.55
N PRO A 324 -9.67 -11.38 -8.00
CA PRO A 324 -8.41 -11.69 -7.31
C PRO A 324 -7.58 -10.43 -7.06
N VAL A 325 -6.90 -10.35 -5.93
CA VAL A 325 -6.00 -9.24 -5.59
C VAL A 325 -4.97 -9.07 -6.69
N ARG A 326 -4.69 -7.83 -7.09
CA ARG A 326 -3.72 -7.47 -8.13
C ARG A 326 -2.63 -6.62 -7.53
N ASP A 327 -1.49 -6.56 -8.22
CA ASP A 327 -0.44 -5.61 -7.87
C ASP A 327 -0.95 -4.16 -7.94
N VAL A 328 -0.39 -3.31 -7.08
CA VAL A 328 -0.81 -1.91 -6.96
C VAL A 328 -0.63 -1.16 -8.29
N MET A 329 0.41 -1.47 -9.07
CA MET A 329 0.68 -0.80 -10.34
C MET A 329 -0.44 -1.04 -11.36
N THR A 330 -0.90 -2.28 -11.48
CA THR A 330 -2.06 -2.65 -12.31
C THR A 330 -3.32 -1.94 -11.83
N ASN A 331 -3.54 -1.85 -10.52
CA ASN A 331 -4.72 -1.18 -9.95
C ASN A 331 -4.74 0.33 -10.22
N HIS A 332 -3.58 1.00 -10.24
CA HIS A 332 -3.49 2.45 -10.47
C HIS A 332 -3.37 2.83 -11.95
N ARG A 333 -3.08 1.88 -12.84
CA ARG A 333 -2.85 2.13 -14.27
C ARG A 333 -3.76 1.28 -15.16
N PRO A 334 -4.98 1.76 -15.47
CA PRO A 334 -5.93 1.02 -16.31
C PRO A 334 -5.43 0.74 -17.74
N ASP A 335 -4.59 1.62 -18.30
CA ASP A 335 -3.93 1.42 -19.59
C ASP A 335 -2.50 2.01 -19.58
N PRO A 336 -1.51 1.29 -19.03
CA PRO A 336 -0.16 1.81 -18.87
C PRO A 336 0.60 1.96 -20.20
N VAL A 337 0.17 1.28 -21.27
CA VAL A 337 0.84 1.32 -22.57
C VAL A 337 0.29 2.46 -23.42
N GLY A 338 -1.04 2.53 -23.58
CA GLY A 338 -1.68 3.60 -24.35
C GLY A 338 -1.70 4.93 -23.60
N HIS A 339 -1.82 4.88 -22.27
CA HIS A 339 -2.03 6.04 -21.41
C HIS A 339 -1.09 6.05 -20.19
N PRO A 340 0.25 6.01 -20.39
CA PRO A 340 1.21 5.90 -19.29
C PRO A 340 1.12 7.04 -18.26
N GLY A 341 0.71 8.23 -18.69
CA GLY A 341 0.55 9.42 -17.83
C GLY A 341 -0.84 9.62 -17.23
N PHE A 342 -1.71 8.61 -17.28
CA PHE A 342 -3.02 8.60 -16.62
C PHE A 342 -3.01 7.60 -15.48
N VAL A 343 -3.31 8.08 -14.28
CA VAL A 343 -3.29 7.30 -13.03
C VAL A 343 -4.62 7.48 -12.30
N VAL A 344 -5.13 6.42 -11.66
CA VAL A 344 -6.32 6.49 -10.80
C VAL A 344 -5.91 6.35 -9.34
N VAL A 345 -6.60 7.06 -8.45
CA VAL A 345 -6.40 7.03 -7.00
C VAL A 345 -7.74 6.78 -6.32
N GLY A 346 -7.74 5.97 -5.28
CA GLY A 346 -8.91 5.78 -4.44
C GLY A 346 -8.68 4.78 -3.32
N ASP A 347 -9.40 5.00 -2.23
CA ASP A 347 -9.48 4.12 -1.06
C ASP A 347 -9.90 2.68 -1.41
N TYR A 348 -10.78 2.51 -2.40
CA TYR A 348 -11.24 1.22 -2.90
C TYR A 348 -10.13 0.35 -3.50
N LEU A 349 -8.95 0.92 -3.79
CA LEU A 349 -7.79 0.19 -4.32
C LEU A 349 -7.03 -0.61 -3.26
N PHE A 350 -7.30 -0.37 -1.96
CA PHE A 350 -6.64 -1.03 -0.83
C PHE A 350 -7.66 -1.57 0.19
N ASP A 351 -8.14 -0.74 1.13
CA ASP A 351 -8.96 -1.18 2.26
C ASP A 351 -10.17 -0.28 2.59
N SER A 352 -10.52 0.70 1.74
CA SER A 352 -11.57 1.71 1.97
C SER A 352 -11.41 2.55 3.25
N THR A 353 -10.20 2.68 3.79
CA THR A 353 -9.90 3.55 4.93
C THR A 353 -9.10 4.79 4.51
N LEU A 354 -8.88 5.72 5.45
CA LEU A 354 -7.94 6.83 5.23
C LEU A 354 -6.52 6.33 4.99
N ASN A 355 -6.11 5.21 5.61
CA ASN A 355 -4.79 4.62 5.38
C ASN A 355 -4.69 4.11 3.93
N GLY A 356 -5.66 3.32 3.48
CA GLY A 356 -5.68 2.87 2.08
C GLY A 356 -5.75 4.01 1.05
N LEU A 357 -6.40 5.13 1.36
CA LEU A 357 -6.33 6.33 0.52
C LEU A 357 -4.93 6.94 0.48
N LEU A 358 -4.24 7.00 1.62
CA LEU A 358 -2.87 7.51 1.70
C LEU A 358 -1.91 6.59 0.96
N ASP A 359 -2.02 5.26 1.11
CA ASP A 359 -1.23 4.27 0.38
C ASP A 359 -1.47 4.38 -1.14
N SER A 360 -2.73 4.57 -1.55
CA SER A 360 -3.08 4.82 -2.96
C SER A 360 -2.51 6.14 -3.48
N SER A 361 -2.50 7.18 -2.65
CA SER A 361 -1.95 8.49 -3.01
C SER A 361 -0.43 8.43 -3.15
N ASP A 362 0.24 7.65 -2.29
CA ASP A 362 1.68 7.44 -2.31
C ASP A 362 2.09 6.68 -3.58
N ALA A 363 1.46 5.53 -3.85
CA ALA A 363 1.67 4.76 -5.07
C ALA A 363 1.43 5.59 -6.35
N ALA A 364 0.36 6.39 -6.39
CA ALA A 364 0.10 7.25 -7.55
C ALA A 364 1.12 8.37 -7.71
N THR A 365 1.64 8.91 -6.60
CA THR A 365 2.69 9.93 -6.64
C THR A 365 3.99 9.35 -7.18
N ASP A 366 4.35 8.14 -6.74
CA ASP A 366 5.50 7.40 -7.27
C ASP A 366 5.39 7.15 -8.78
N ILE A 367 4.22 6.70 -9.24
CA ILE A 367 3.95 6.49 -10.66
C ILE A 367 4.08 7.81 -11.41
N ILE A 368 3.44 8.89 -10.94
CA ILE A 368 3.39 10.15 -11.67
C ILE A 368 4.76 10.84 -11.72
N VAL A 369 5.56 10.73 -10.65
CA VAL A 369 6.95 11.21 -10.60
C VAL A 369 7.82 10.41 -11.57
N THR A 370 7.67 9.08 -11.59
CA THR A 370 8.37 8.21 -12.55
C THR A 370 8.07 8.61 -14.00
N GLU A 371 6.80 8.84 -14.33
CA GLU A 371 6.41 9.27 -15.69
C GLU A 371 6.84 10.71 -16.00
N MET A 372 6.84 11.60 -15.02
CA MET A 372 7.40 12.95 -15.15
C MET A 372 8.89 12.89 -15.49
N MET A 373 9.67 12.03 -14.82
CA MET A 373 11.10 11.84 -15.12
C MET A 373 11.31 11.33 -16.54
N LYS A 374 10.54 10.34 -16.99
CA LYS A 374 10.58 9.83 -18.37
C LYS A 374 10.26 10.91 -19.39
N LEU A 375 9.19 11.68 -19.16
CA LEU A 375 8.80 12.78 -20.04
C LEU A 375 9.86 13.87 -20.10
N ARG A 376 10.45 14.26 -18.96
CA ARG A 376 11.53 15.25 -18.90
C ARG A 376 12.74 14.78 -19.69
N ARG A 377 13.12 13.51 -19.56
CA ARG A 377 14.24 12.90 -20.30
C ARG A 377 13.97 12.86 -21.80
N ALA A 378 12.77 12.43 -22.21
CA ALA A 378 12.37 12.35 -23.62
C ALA A 378 12.33 13.74 -24.30
N ARG A 379 11.95 14.79 -23.57
CA ARG A 379 11.94 16.17 -24.07
C ARG A 379 13.35 16.79 -24.12
N GLY A 380 14.26 16.30 -23.28
CA GLY A 380 15.63 16.84 -23.17
C GLY A 380 15.69 18.20 -22.47
N ILE A 381 16.92 18.65 -22.19
CA ILE A 381 17.17 20.00 -21.62
C ILE A 381 17.33 20.96 -22.80
N ASN A 382 16.50 22.01 -22.87
CA ASN A 382 16.45 22.95 -24.00
C ASN A 382 16.29 22.26 -25.37
N GLY A 383 15.58 21.12 -25.40
CA GLY A 383 15.38 20.32 -26.62
C GLY A 383 16.53 19.39 -27.00
N VAL A 384 17.62 19.35 -26.21
CA VAL A 384 18.73 18.39 -26.42
C VAL A 384 18.45 17.11 -25.63
N VAL A 385 18.16 16.03 -26.36
CA VAL A 385 17.88 14.70 -25.78
C VAL A 385 19.18 13.97 -25.48
N ALA A 386 19.34 13.51 -24.23
CA ALA A 386 20.51 12.72 -23.82
C ALA A 386 20.50 11.34 -24.49
N SER A 387 21.68 10.75 -24.71
CA SER A 387 21.78 9.39 -25.24
C SER A 387 21.27 8.36 -24.23
N ASP A 388 20.45 7.42 -24.69
CA ASP A 388 19.99 6.27 -23.89
C ASP A 388 20.80 4.99 -24.17
N LYS A 389 21.91 5.08 -24.89
CA LYS A 389 22.74 3.91 -25.19
C LYS A 389 23.79 3.67 -24.10
N ILE A 390 23.84 2.44 -23.60
CA ILE A 390 24.97 1.87 -22.85
C ILE A 390 26.03 1.41 -23.86
N ASP A 391 26.78 2.36 -24.39
CA ASP A 391 27.78 2.16 -25.44
C ASP A 391 29.20 2.44 -24.94
N ASN A 392 30.18 2.45 -25.85
CA ASN A 392 31.57 2.72 -25.48
C ASN A 392 31.76 4.12 -24.84
N ASP A 393 30.98 5.11 -25.27
CA ASP A 393 31.08 6.46 -24.72
C ASP A 393 30.53 6.54 -23.30
N TYR A 394 29.50 5.75 -22.98
CA TYR A 394 29.05 5.56 -21.59
C TYR A 394 30.19 5.08 -20.69
N PHE A 395 30.97 4.09 -21.10
CA PHE A 395 32.07 3.59 -20.26
C PHE A 395 33.34 4.45 -20.29
N ARG A 396 33.52 5.29 -21.32
CA ARG A 396 34.60 6.30 -21.38
C ARG A 396 34.35 7.49 -20.45
N ASN A 397 33.09 7.83 -20.24
CA ASN A 397 32.66 8.86 -19.29
C ASN A 397 31.52 8.31 -18.43
N TYR A 398 31.86 7.31 -17.61
CA TYR A 398 30.91 6.60 -16.76
C TYR A 398 30.29 7.57 -15.77
N ARG A 399 28.94 7.67 -15.84
CA ARG A 399 28.13 8.49 -14.95
C ARG A 399 28.58 9.97 -14.89
N ASN A 400 29.10 10.49 -16.01
CA ASN A 400 29.65 11.84 -16.16
C ASN A 400 30.85 12.19 -15.26
N VAL A 401 31.60 11.19 -14.78
CA VAL A 401 32.77 11.42 -13.91
C VAL A 401 34.08 11.13 -14.61
N GLY A 402 34.18 10.03 -15.36
CA GLY A 402 35.42 9.63 -16.04
C GLY A 402 35.41 8.19 -16.54
N PRO A 403 36.55 7.65 -16.99
CA PRO A 403 36.63 6.27 -17.48
C PRO A 403 36.24 5.26 -16.41
N TYR A 404 35.40 4.27 -16.74
CA TYR A 404 34.86 3.30 -15.77
C TYR A 404 35.94 2.67 -14.87
N ALA A 405 37.05 2.23 -15.45
CA ALA A 405 38.16 1.60 -14.74
C ALA A 405 38.79 2.48 -13.64
N GLU A 406 38.63 3.80 -13.74
CA GLU A 406 39.18 4.80 -12.81
C GLU A 406 38.16 5.24 -11.75
N VAL A 407 36.86 5.19 -12.05
CA VAL A 407 35.81 5.83 -11.23
C VAL A 407 34.77 4.87 -10.65
N TRP A 408 34.77 3.58 -11.03
CA TRP A 408 33.77 2.60 -10.59
C TRP A 408 33.59 2.55 -9.05
N ASN A 409 34.67 2.75 -8.31
CA ASN A 409 34.70 2.68 -6.85
C ASN A 409 33.97 3.84 -6.15
N GLN A 410 33.62 4.91 -6.85
CA GLN A 410 32.76 5.98 -6.33
C GLN A 410 31.30 5.51 -6.19
N PHE A 411 30.91 4.58 -7.07
CA PHE A 411 29.56 4.06 -7.17
C PHE A 411 29.41 2.81 -6.29
N THR A 412 30.41 1.92 -6.32
CA THR A 412 30.40 0.70 -5.52
C THR A 412 31.61 0.59 -4.61
N ASP A 413 31.38 0.55 -3.29
CA ASP A 413 32.42 0.28 -2.30
C ASP A 413 32.37 -1.21 -1.87
N PRO A 414 33.43 -2.00 -2.16
CA PRO A 414 33.48 -3.40 -1.79
C PRO A 414 33.51 -3.63 -0.27
N ALA A 415 34.09 -2.73 0.52
CA ALA A 415 34.12 -2.85 1.97
C ALA A 415 32.73 -2.62 2.57
N TYR A 416 32.02 -1.61 2.05
CA TYR A 416 30.63 -1.34 2.40
C TYR A 416 29.72 -2.52 2.06
N LEU A 417 29.78 -3.06 0.83
CA LEU A 417 28.99 -4.22 0.41
C LEU A 417 29.23 -5.45 1.31
N MET A 418 30.50 -5.74 1.64
CA MET A 418 30.82 -6.83 2.58
C MET A 418 30.26 -6.57 3.98
N ASN A 419 30.25 -5.32 4.43
CA ASN A 419 29.69 -4.97 5.74
C ASN A 419 28.16 -5.12 5.76
N LEU A 420 27.46 -4.71 4.70
CA LEU A 420 26.03 -4.95 4.55
C LEU A 420 25.71 -6.45 4.62
N ILE A 421 26.45 -7.27 3.87
CA ILE A 421 26.24 -8.73 3.87
C ILE A 421 26.44 -9.31 5.28
N LYS A 422 27.45 -8.83 6.00
CA LYS A 422 27.71 -9.24 7.38
C LYS A 422 26.57 -8.87 8.33
N ILE A 423 26.01 -7.66 8.20
CA ILE A 423 24.94 -7.18 9.09
C ILE A 423 23.66 -7.99 8.84
N VAL A 424 23.23 -8.08 7.58
CA VAL A 424 21.95 -8.70 7.19
C VAL A 424 21.96 -10.22 7.35
N TRP A 425 23.03 -10.88 6.88
CA TRP A 425 23.10 -12.35 6.85
C TRP A 425 24.11 -12.96 7.82
N GLY A 426 24.80 -12.17 8.63
CA GLY A 426 25.78 -12.67 9.61
C GLY A 426 27.03 -13.29 8.99
N ARG A 427 27.27 -13.10 7.68
CA ARG A 427 28.37 -13.73 6.93
C ARG A 427 29.48 -12.75 6.62
N ALA A 428 30.60 -12.87 7.33
CA ALA A 428 31.75 -11.96 7.14
C ALA A 428 32.71 -12.38 6.01
N LYS A 429 32.90 -13.69 5.79
CA LYS A 429 33.84 -14.27 4.80
C LYS A 429 33.39 -15.66 4.37
N GLY A 430 34.10 -16.26 3.41
CA GLY A 430 33.92 -17.67 3.01
C GLY A 430 32.67 -17.94 2.21
N TYR A 431 32.06 -16.89 1.64
CA TYR A 431 30.90 -16.96 0.77
C TYR A 431 31.29 -16.68 -0.68
N LYS A 432 30.42 -17.10 -1.58
CA LYS A 432 30.52 -16.90 -3.02
C LYS A 432 29.48 -15.88 -3.46
N LEU A 433 29.92 -14.88 -4.21
CA LEU A 433 29.12 -13.71 -4.58
C LEU A 433 29.13 -13.51 -6.10
N LEU A 434 27.95 -13.36 -6.70
CA LEU A 434 27.81 -12.94 -8.09
C LEU A 434 27.59 -11.43 -8.16
N VAL A 435 28.32 -10.74 -9.02
CA VAL A 435 28.07 -9.35 -9.43
C VAL A 435 27.37 -9.38 -10.80
N ALA A 436 26.09 -9.05 -10.82
CA ALA A 436 25.31 -8.92 -12.05
C ALA A 436 25.36 -7.46 -12.57
N GLY A 437 25.89 -7.29 -13.79
CA GLY A 437 26.29 -5.97 -14.30
C GLY A 437 27.76 -5.64 -13.98
N SER A 438 28.65 -6.62 -14.11
CA SER A 438 30.04 -6.51 -13.65
C SER A 438 30.95 -5.66 -14.52
N ALA A 439 30.51 -5.20 -15.70
CA ALA A 439 31.30 -4.45 -16.66
C ALA A 439 32.65 -5.14 -16.94
N SER A 440 33.78 -4.45 -16.75
CA SER A 440 35.14 -5.01 -16.92
C SER A 440 35.66 -5.77 -15.68
N GLY A 441 34.83 -6.00 -14.66
CA GLY A 441 35.12 -6.88 -13.54
C GLY A 441 35.95 -6.25 -12.40
N GLU A 442 36.09 -4.94 -12.34
CA GLU A 442 36.88 -4.24 -11.33
C GLU A 442 36.38 -4.50 -9.91
N LEU A 443 35.06 -4.44 -9.69
CA LEU A 443 34.45 -4.81 -8.40
C LEU A 443 34.70 -6.27 -8.05
N VAL A 444 34.60 -7.18 -9.03
CA VAL A 444 34.93 -8.60 -8.85
C VAL A 444 36.37 -8.76 -8.37
N GLY A 445 37.32 -8.08 -9.02
CA GLY A 445 38.72 -8.08 -8.62
C GLY A 445 38.93 -7.55 -7.19
N ALA A 446 38.27 -6.45 -6.84
CA ALA A 446 38.38 -5.84 -5.51
C ALA A 446 37.81 -6.73 -4.39
N LEU A 447 36.68 -7.40 -4.63
CA LEU A 447 36.10 -8.37 -3.70
C LEU A 447 37.00 -9.59 -3.52
N ARG A 448 37.58 -10.11 -4.62
CA ARG A 448 38.53 -11.23 -4.57
C ARG A 448 39.80 -10.87 -3.80
N ALA A 449 40.33 -9.67 -3.96
CA ALA A 449 41.47 -9.17 -3.17
C ALA A 449 41.17 -9.12 -1.67
N LYS A 450 39.89 -9.02 -1.27
CA LYS A 450 39.42 -9.06 0.12
C LYS A 450 39.03 -10.46 0.60
N GLY A 451 39.23 -11.50 -0.23
CA GLY A 451 38.99 -12.90 0.13
C GLY A 451 37.58 -13.42 -0.11
N VAL A 452 36.76 -12.71 -0.90
CA VAL A 452 35.45 -13.20 -1.36
C VAL A 452 35.65 -14.04 -2.63
N ASP A 453 34.96 -15.18 -2.77
CA ASP A 453 34.92 -15.88 -4.06
C ASP A 453 33.94 -15.19 -5.01
N ALA A 454 34.33 -14.00 -5.50
CA ALA A 454 33.48 -13.19 -6.36
C ALA A 454 33.60 -13.61 -7.83
N TRP A 455 32.46 -13.59 -8.51
CA TRP A 455 32.29 -13.78 -9.95
C TRP A 455 31.46 -12.63 -10.53
N GLY A 456 31.57 -12.39 -11.83
CA GLY A 456 30.80 -11.37 -12.53
C GLY A 456 30.12 -11.91 -13.78
N VAL A 457 29.02 -11.25 -14.17
CA VAL A 457 28.36 -11.42 -15.46
C VAL A 457 28.05 -10.06 -16.09
N GLU A 458 28.41 -9.93 -17.37
CA GLU A 458 28.23 -8.70 -18.16
C GLU A 458 27.74 -9.07 -19.57
N ASN A 459 26.78 -8.32 -20.12
CA ASN A 459 26.22 -8.59 -21.44
C ASN A 459 26.85 -7.74 -22.56
N ASN A 460 27.45 -6.60 -22.21
CA ASN A 460 28.08 -5.68 -23.14
C ASN A 460 29.49 -6.19 -23.50
N LYS A 461 29.58 -6.75 -24.71
CA LYS A 461 30.82 -7.30 -25.28
C LYS A 461 32.00 -6.34 -25.25
N VAL A 462 31.77 -5.03 -25.41
CA VAL A 462 32.84 -4.04 -25.53
C VAL A 462 33.51 -3.79 -24.19
N ILE A 463 32.73 -3.57 -23.13
CA ILE A 463 33.30 -3.37 -21.78
C ILE A 463 33.81 -4.68 -21.20
N HIS A 464 33.11 -5.80 -21.43
CA HIS A 464 33.57 -7.12 -21.02
C HIS A 464 34.94 -7.47 -21.62
N ALA A 465 35.19 -7.13 -22.89
CA ALA A 465 36.48 -7.35 -23.53
C ALA A 465 37.64 -6.59 -22.86
N ARG A 466 37.36 -5.57 -22.04
CA ARG A 466 38.36 -4.85 -21.23
C ARG A 466 38.67 -5.52 -19.90
N THR A 467 38.04 -6.66 -19.59
CA THR A 467 38.32 -7.41 -18.37
C THR A 467 39.82 -7.72 -18.27
N PRO A 468 40.48 -7.37 -17.14
CA PRO A 468 41.89 -7.70 -16.92
C PRO A 468 42.14 -9.21 -17.06
N LYS A 469 43.27 -9.60 -17.66
CA LYS A 469 43.60 -11.02 -17.93
C LYS A 469 43.42 -11.94 -16.72
N ALA A 470 43.83 -11.48 -15.53
CA ALA A 470 43.70 -12.24 -14.29
C ALA A 470 42.24 -12.49 -13.85
N LEU A 471 41.30 -11.66 -14.33
CA LEU A 471 39.88 -11.69 -13.97
C LEU A 471 39.01 -12.35 -15.04
N GLN A 472 39.51 -12.60 -16.26
CA GLN A 472 38.74 -13.19 -17.36
C GLN A 472 38.09 -14.53 -17.02
N LYS A 473 38.71 -15.33 -16.14
CA LYS A 473 38.11 -16.60 -15.66
C LYS A 473 36.86 -16.37 -14.81
N PHE A 474 36.82 -15.25 -14.07
CA PHE A 474 35.81 -14.93 -13.06
C PHE A 474 34.75 -13.94 -13.56
N ASN A 475 34.98 -13.22 -14.67
CA ASN A 475 34.02 -12.32 -15.28
C ASN A 475 33.50 -12.90 -16.61
N LYS A 476 32.25 -13.37 -16.63
CA LYS A 476 31.65 -14.05 -17.79
C LYS A 476 30.88 -13.08 -18.66
N LEU A 477 30.98 -13.28 -19.98
CA LEU A 477 30.07 -12.66 -20.93
C LEU A 477 28.76 -13.46 -20.91
N GLY A 478 27.64 -12.82 -20.58
CA GLY A 478 26.34 -13.49 -20.45
C GLY A 478 25.21 -12.50 -20.19
N SER A 479 23.96 -12.97 -20.26
CA SER A 479 22.77 -12.17 -19.94
C SER A 479 22.24 -12.56 -18.57
N ILE A 480 21.67 -11.62 -17.82
CA ILE A 480 20.97 -11.93 -16.58
C ILE A 480 19.60 -12.60 -16.82
N THR A 481 19.15 -12.67 -18.07
CA THR A 481 17.96 -13.42 -18.50
C THR A 481 18.27 -14.88 -18.85
N ASP A 482 19.54 -15.27 -18.84
CA ASP A 482 20.04 -16.62 -19.16
C ASP A 482 21.46 -16.74 -18.59
N LEU A 483 21.54 -16.94 -17.27
CA LEU A 483 22.78 -16.88 -16.52
C LEU A 483 23.65 -18.12 -16.80
N PRO A 484 24.93 -17.95 -17.18
CA PRO A 484 25.84 -19.05 -17.51
C PRO A 484 26.42 -19.75 -16.28
N PHE A 485 25.57 -19.99 -15.27
CA PHE A 485 25.91 -20.56 -13.98
C PHE A 485 24.94 -21.66 -13.59
N LYS A 486 25.40 -22.57 -12.75
CA LYS A 486 24.58 -23.65 -12.21
C LYS A 486 23.58 -23.08 -11.20
N ASP A 487 22.52 -23.84 -10.97
CA ASP A 487 21.58 -23.59 -9.89
C ASP A 487 22.34 -23.53 -8.57
N GLU A 488 21.91 -22.64 -7.68
CA GLU A 488 22.43 -22.53 -6.31
C GLU A 488 23.95 -22.35 -6.22
N GLN A 489 24.54 -21.78 -7.28
CA GLN A 489 25.97 -21.65 -7.39
C GLN A 489 26.56 -20.57 -6.46
N PHE A 490 25.75 -19.61 -6.00
CA PHE A 490 26.18 -18.45 -5.23
C PHE A 490 25.40 -18.30 -3.93
N ASP A 491 26.09 -17.93 -2.85
CA ASP A 491 25.41 -17.59 -1.59
C ASP A 491 24.62 -16.29 -1.75
N PHE A 492 25.26 -15.30 -2.40
CA PHE A 492 24.72 -13.96 -2.57
C PHE A 492 24.83 -13.47 -4.01
N VAL A 493 23.94 -12.55 -4.37
CA VAL A 493 23.94 -11.82 -5.63
C VAL A 493 23.92 -10.33 -5.31
N PHE A 494 24.81 -9.55 -5.91
CA PHE A 494 24.72 -8.10 -5.98
C PHE A 494 24.34 -7.69 -7.40
N GLU A 495 23.17 -7.08 -7.54
CA GLU A 495 22.52 -6.81 -8.80
C GLU A 495 22.55 -5.31 -9.12
N THR A 496 23.01 -4.91 -10.31
CA THR A 496 23.11 -3.48 -10.73
C THR A 496 22.63 -3.19 -12.15
N SER A 497 22.00 -4.17 -12.81
CA SER A 497 21.74 -4.22 -14.24
C SER A 497 20.26 -4.49 -14.61
N LEU A 498 19.41 -4.91 -13.67
CA LEU A 498 17.98 -5.18 -13.90
C LEU A 498 17.27 -3.98 -14.51
N CYS A 499 17.60 -2.76 -14.09
CA CYS A 499 17.03 -1.54 -14.68
C CYS A 499 17.27 -1.41 -16.19
N HIS A 500 18.28 -2.09 -16.76
CA HIS A 500 18.58 -2.09 -18.21
C HIS A 500 17.90 -3.22 -19.00
N VAL A 501 17.15 -4.09 -18.32
CA VAL A 501 16.34 -5.15 -18.92
C VAL A 501 14.98 -4.57 -19.30
N ALA A 502 14.45 -4.99 -20.46
CA ALA A 502 13.13 -4.54 -20.90
C ALA A 502 12.04 -5.19 -20.05
N ASP A 503 10.96 -4.47 -19.73
CA ASP A 503 9.87 -4.90 -18.85
C ASP A 503 9.42 -6.35 -19.07
N LYS A 504 9.22 -6.75 -20.34
CA LYS A 504 8.79 -8.12 -20.72
C LYS A 504 9.76 -9.26 -20.34
N HIS A 505 10.97 -8.94 -19.91
CA HIS A 505 12.01 -9.90 -19.53
C HIS A 505 12.42 -9.77 -18.06
N ILE A 506 11.84 -8.84 -17.31
CA ILE A 506 12.21 -8.60 -15.91
C ILE A 506 11.93 -9.81 -15.03
N THR A 507 10.72 -10.38 -15.11
CA THR A 507 10.35 -11.59 -14.36
C THR A 507 11.31 -12.74 -14.64
N ALA A 508 11.64 -12.99 -15.92
CA ALA A 508 12.58 -14.04 -16.30
C ALA A 508 14.00 -13.77 -15.75
N ALA A 509 14.44 -12.51 -15.73
CA ALA A 509 15.74 -12.15 -15.17
C ALA A 509 15.78 -12.35 -13.65
N ILE A 510 14.73 -11.95 -12.91
CA ILE A 510 14.65 -12.16 -11.46
C ILE A 510 14.60 -13.65 -11.13
N GLY A 511 13.84 -14.44 -11.91
CA GLY A 511 13.83 -15.90 -11.78
C GLY A 511 15.20 -16.54 -11.99
N GLU A 512 16.00 -16.06 -12.95
CA GLU A 512 17.39 -16.52 -13.12
C GLU A 512 18.28 -16.15 -11.94
N LEU A 513 18.13 -14.95 -11.36
CA LEU A 513 18.85 -14.56 -10.14
C LEU A 513 18.45 -15.45 -8.95
N ASN A 514 17.16 -15.79 -8.82
CA ASN A 514 16.66 -16.74 -7.81
C ASN A 514 17.24 -18.16 -8.02
N ARG A 515 17.32 -18.62 -9.27
CA ARG A 515 17.85 -19.95 -9.60
C ARG A 515 19.29 -20.12 -9.13
N VAL A 516 20.15 -19.12 -9.34
CA VAL A 516 21.58 -19.25 -9.06
C VAL A 516 21.97 -18.95 -7.61
N ILE A 517 21.04 -18.44 -6.79
CA ILE A 517 21.30 -17.99 -5.41
C ILE A 517 20.80 -19.01 -4.37
N THR A 518 21.45 -19.06 -3.21
CA THR A 518 21.01 -19.88 -2.07
C THR A 518 20.53 -19.07 -0.87
N THR A 519 21.06 -17.86 -0.65
CA THR A 519 20.77 -17.09 0.58
C THR A 519 20.06 -15.78 0.29
N GLY A 520 20.71 -14.79 -0.33
CA GLY A 520 20.11 -13.45 -0.42
C GLY A 520 20.70 -12.49 -1.44
N LEU A 521 19.85 -11.62 -1.97
CA LEU A 521 20.12 -10.67 -3.02
C LEU A 521 20.23 -9.24 -2.46
N VAL A 522 21.25 -8.51 -2.90
CA VAL A 522 21.38 -7.07 -2.69
C VAL A 522 21.01 -6.37 -4.00
N PHE A 523 19.93 -5.61 -3.97
CA PHE A 523 19.42 -4.86 -5.11
C PHE A 523 20.08 -3.47 -5.18
N GLY A 524 20.71 -3.18 -6.32
CA GLY A 524 21.48 -1.94 -6.55
C GLY A 524 21.21 -1.31 -7.92
N SER A 525 20.10 -1.67 -8.57
CA SER A 525 19.64 -1.00 -9.79
C SER A 525 19.09 0.40 -9.50
N VAL A 526 18.99 1.23 -10.54
CA VAL A 526 18.43 2.59 -10.45
C VAL A 526 16.92 2.53 -10.24
N THR A 527 16.44 3.31 -9.28
CA THR A 527 15.02 3.46 -8.92
C THR A 527 14.57 4.91 -9.07
N SER A 528 13.25 5.16 -9.20
CA SER A 528 12.69 6.50 -9.43
C SER A 528 12.53 7.36 -8.17
N ASP A 529 12.58 6.74 -7.00
CA ASP A 529 12.58 7.36 -5.67
C ASP A 529 13.97 7.84 -5.22
N MET A 530 15.02 7.57 -6.01
CA MET A 530 16.31 8.24 -5.83
C MET A 530 16.17 9.76 -5.98
N ALA A 531 16.87 10.51 -5.14
CA ALA A 531 16.83 11.97 -5.15
C ALA A 531 17.11 12.54 -6.56
N PRO A 532 16.25 13.43 -7.11
CA PRO A 532 16.41 13.94 -8.47
C PRO A 532 17.79 14.56 -8.76
N ALA A 533 18.37 15.24 -7.77
CA ALA A 533 19.70 15.83 -7.89
C ALA A 533 20.81 14.77 -8.10
N VAL A 534 20.65 13.57 -7.54
CA VAL A 534 21.57 12.44 -7.72
C VAL A 534 21.40 11.84 -9.11
N ILE A 535 20.14 11.63 -9.51
CA ILE A 535 19.79 11.15 -10.85
C ILE A 535 20.43 12.02 -11.92
N ASP A 536 20.31 13.34 -11.77
CA ASP A 536 20.80 14.32 -12.73
C ASP A 536 22.32 14.43 -12.72
N ARG A 537 22.94 14.48 -11.53
CA ARG A 537 24.39 14.58 -11.37
C ARG A 537 25.12 13.46 -12.10
N TYR A 538 24.60 12.23 -12.03
CA TYR A 538 25.27 11.05 -12.53
C TYR A 538 24.65 10.45 -13.80
N ASP A 539 23.69 11.14 -14.43
CA ASP A 539 22.93 10.63 -15.59
C ASP A 539 22.40 9.21 -15.33
N LEU A 540 21.72 9.02 -14.18
CA LEU A 540 21.35 7.68 -13.71
C LEU A 540 20.39 6.96 -14.66
N LEU A 541 19.56 7.72 -15.37
CA LEU A 541 18.54 7.18 -16.28
C LEU A 541 19.08 6.72 -17.64
N ARG A 542 20.38 6.91 -17.94
CA ARG A 542 20.96 6.46 -19.20
C ARG A 542 20.85 4.95 -19.35
N GLY A 543 20.17 4.53 -20.44
CA GLY A 543 19.95 3.13 -20.76
C GLY A 543 18.97 2.39 -19.84
N VAL A 544 18.32 3.08 -18.91
CA VAL A 544 17.26 2.50 -18.09
C VAL A 544 16.06 2.18 -18.98
N LYS A 545 15.59 0.93 -18.90
CA LYS A 545 14.43 0.41 -19.63
C LYS A 545 13.25 0.13 -18.69
N LYS A 546 13.52 -0.43 -17.51
CA LYS A 546 12.58 -0.50 -16.40
C LYS A 546 12.99 0.52 -15.35
N LEU A 547 12.19 1.56 -15.19
CA LEU A 547 12.26 2.50 -14.07
C LEU A 547 11.04 2.23 -13.18
N GLY A 548 11.27 2.09 -11.88
CA GLY A 548 10.27 1.85 -10.85
C GLY A 548 10.85 2.17 -9.48
N THR A 549 9.99 2.32 -8.48
CA THR A 549 10.39 2.55 -7.09
C THR A 549 10.90 1.27 -6.43
N TRP A 550 11.56 1.40 -5.29
CA TRP A 550 11.97 0.26 -4.48
C TRP A 550 10.80 -0.68 -4.20
N TRP A 551 9.64 -0.12 -3.86
CA TRP A 551 8.43 -0.89 -3.61
C TRP A 551 7.95 -1.68 -4.85
N GLU A 552 7.92 -1.04 -6.04
CA GLU A 552 7.59 -1.76 -7.29
C GLU A 552 8.56 -2.92 -7.57
N TRP A 553 9.85 -2.72 -7.29
CA TRP A 553 10.84 -3.78 -7.43
C TRP A 553 10.63 -4.89 -6.41
N SER A 554 10.26 -4.56 -5.17
CA SER A 554 9.94 -5.54 -4.13
C SER A 554 8.80 -6.46 -4.53
N GLU A 555 7.70 -5.94 -5.09
CA GLU A 555 6.60 -6.78 -5.60
C GLU A 555 7.07 -7.77 -6.68
N LEU A 556 7.98 -7.32 -7.57
CA LEU A 556 8.57 -8.19 -8.59
C LEU A 556 9.48 -9.26 -7.97
N PHE A 557 10.21 -8.94 -6.90
CA PHE A 557 11.00 -9.93 -6.16
C PHE A 557 10.10 -10.93 -5.43
N PHE A 558 9.05 -10.47 -4.74
CA PHE A 558 8.09 -11.32 -4.04
C PHE A 558 7.45 -12.34 -4.98
N GLY A 559 6.97 -11.89 -6.14
CA GLY A 559 6.41 -12.76 -7.17
C GLY A 559 7.42 -13.73 -7.84
N ASN A 560 8.69 -13.72 -7.44
CA ASN A 560 9.75 -14.58 -7.96
C ASN A 560 10.56 -15.27 -6.84
N GLY A 561 9.93 -15.58 -5.72
CA GLY A 561 10.50 -16.44 -4.67
C GLY A 561 11.52 -15.75 -3.77
N PHE A 562 11.33 -14.45 -3.53
CA PHE A 562 12.10 -13.67 -2.57
C PHE A 562 11.18 -13.06 -1.51
N ASP A 563 11.75 -12.71 -0.35
CA ASP A 563 11.09 -11.91 0.69
C ASP A 563 12.08 -10.87 1.23
N LEU A 564 11.62 -9.83 1.93
CA LEU A 564 12.52 -8.85 2.54
C LEU A 564 13.32 -9.49 3.66
N ALA A 565 14.65 -9.35 3.61
CA ALA A 565 15.53 -9.92 4.64
C ALA A 565 15.24 -9.36 6.05
N MET A 566 14.68 -8.15 6.11
CA MET A 566 14.29 -7.48 7.36
C MET A 566 13.07 -8.11 8.02
N HIS A 567 12.19 -8.81 7.30
CA HIS A 567 11.07 -9.54 7.90
C HIS A 567 11.57 -10.69 8.80
N ARG A 568 12.61 -11.41 8.36
CA ARG A 568 13.23 -12.48 9.16
C ARG A 568 13.98 -11.93 10.37
N ARG A 569 14.68 -10.81 10.19
CA ARG A 569 15.43 -10.15 11.25
C ARG A 569 15.58 -8.67 10.94
N ASP A 570 14.85 -7.84 11.67
CA ASP A 570 14.99 -6.40 11.55
C ASP A 570 16.39 -5.96 12.02
N CYS A 571 17.19 -5.48 11.08
CA CYS A 571 18.49 -4.87 11.31
C CYS A 571 18.61 -3.52 10.59
N THR A 572 17.47 -2.88 10.31
CA THR A 572 17.33 -1.65 9.54
C THR A 572 18.19 -0.52 10.10
N GLU A 573 18.17 -0.32 11.43
CA GLU A 573 18.98 0.70 12.10
C GLU A 573 20.49 0.46 11.89
N ALA A 574 20.96 -0.77 12.10
CA ALA A 574 22.39 -1.10 11.94
C ALA A 574 22.86 -0.96 10.49
N VAL A 575 22.01 -1.31 9.52
CA VAL A 575 22.28 -1.12 8.10
C VAL A 575 22.31 0.37 7.75
N TRP A 576 21.41 1.17 8.32
CA TRP A 576 21.38 2.62 8.14
C TRP A 576 22.63 3.30 8.70
N GLU A 577 23.04 2.95 9.92
CA GLU A 577 24.28 3.46 10.52
C GLU A 577 25.51 3.16 9.64
N ALA A 578 25.62 1.93 9.13
CA ALA A 578 26.69 1.54 8.22
C ALA A 578 26.67 2.35 6.90
N THR A 579 25.48 2.68 6.42
CA THR A 579 25.25 3.49 5.20
C THR A 579 25.69 4.92 5.38
N LEU A 580 25.34 5.53 6.53
CA LEU A 580 25.78 6.86 6.91
C LEU A 580 27.30 6.91 7.06
N ALA A 581 27.90 5.93 7.74
CA ALA A 581 29.35 5.83 7.91
C ALA A 581 30.11 5.69 6.57
N ALA A 582 29.47 5.08 5.56
CA ALA A 582 30.02 4.96 4.20
C ALA A 582 29.78 6.21 3.33
N GLY A 583 29.13 7.26 3.85
CA GLY A 583 28.80 8.47 3.08
C GLY A 583 27.77 8.22 1.98
N LYS A 584 26.86 7.26 2.19
CA LYS A 584 25.85 6.85 1.20
C LYS A 584 24.42 7.32 1.55
N GLY A 585 24.26 8.06 2.65
CA GLY A 585 22.98 8.58 3.13
C GLY A 585 22.39 9.75 2.31
N PRO A 586 21.57 10.62 2.94
CA PRO A 586 20.80 11.64 2.25
C PRO A 586 21.66 12.57 1.39
N GLY A 587 21.19 12.88 0.17
CA GLY A 587 21.94 13.66 -0.83
C GLY A 587 22.98 12.86 -1.63
N HIS A 588 23.15 11.57 -1.33
CA HIS A 588 24.03 10.65 -2.06
C HIS A 588 23.26 9.50 -2.71
N TRP A 589 22.91 8.43 -1.98
CA TRP A 589 22.31 7.23 -2.60
C TRP A 589 20.97 6.83 -1.97
N TYR A 590 20.82 7.01 -0.65
CA TYR A 590 19.61 6.63 0.08
C TYR A 590 19.07 7.84 0.85
N ALA A 591 17.75 8.05 0.81
CA ALA A 591 17.09 9.16 1.50
C ALA A 591 16.88 8.88 3.00
N ASP A 592 16.60 7.63 3.36
CA ASP A 592 16.27 7.19 4.71
C ASP A 592 16.49 5.67 4.85
N ALA A 593 16.30 5.20 6.08
CA ALA A 593 16.45 3.79 6.44
C ALA A 593 15.37 2.90 5.83
N ASP A 594 14.15 3.42 5.69
CA ASP A 594 13.00 2.67 5.17
C ASP A 594 13.21 2.33 3.70
N SER A 595 13.60 3.30 2.87
CA SER A 595 13.96 3.11 1.47
C SER A 595 15.09 2.09 1.30
N LEU A 596 16.11 2.17 2.17
CA LEU A 596 17.25 1.26 2.13
C LEU A 596 16.86 -0.18 2.45
N ARG A 597 15.87 -0.41 3.32
CA ARG A 597 15.40 -1.74 3.71
C ARG A 597 14.98 -2.58 2.50
N TYR A 598 14.42 -1.95 1.47
CA TYR A 598 13.99 -2.57 0.21
C TYR A 598 15.12 -2.90 -0.76
N SER A 599 16.38 -2.85 -0.31
CA SER A 599 17.55 -3.28 -1.08
C SER A 599 18.00 -4.71 -0.74
N PHE A 600 17.38 -5.39 0.24
CA PHE A 600 17.84 -6.68 0.76
C PHE A 600 16.74 -7.74 0.74
N PHE A 601 16.98 -8.82 0.00
CA PHE A 601 15.99 -9.88 -0.20
C PHE A 601 16.57 -11.25 0.18
N ASP A 602 15.85 -12.02 0.98
CA ASP A 602 16.11 -13.43 1.25
C ASP A 602 15.46 -14.28 0.15
N LYS A 603 16.13 -15.36 -0.26
CA LYS A 603 15.49 -16.41 -1.08
C LYS A 603 14.52 -17.17 -0.20
N VAL A 604 13.29 -17.36 -0.68
CA VAL A 604 12.28 -18.20 -0.02
C VAL A 604 12.39 -19.61 -0.59
N GLU A 605 12.28 -20.62 0.28
CA GLU A 605 12.20 -22.01 -0.17
C GLU A 605 10.92 -22.19 -1.00
N ALA A 606 11.02 -22.91 -2.13
CA ALA A 606 9.82 -23.26 -2.87
C ALA A 606 8.96 -24.17 -1.99
N GLU A 607 7.70 -23.80 -1.76
CA GLU A 607 6.74 -24.72 -1.12
C GLU A 607 6.48 -25.88 -2.09
N ASP A 608 6.73 -27.12 -1.63
CA ASP A 608 6.55 -28.38 -2.39
C ASP A 608 5.08 -28.69 -2.75
#